data_AF-A0A9D9VS56-F1
#
_entry.id   AF-A0A9D9VS56-F1
#
_cell.length_a   1.000
_cell.length_b   1.000
_cell.length_c   1.000
_cell.angle_alpha   90.00
_cell.angle_beta   90.00
_cell.angle_gamma   90.00
#
_symmetry.space_group_name_H-M   'P 1'
#
loop_
_entity.id
_entity.type
_entity.pdbx_description
1 polymer ?
#
loop_
_entity_poly.entity_id
_entity_poly.type
_entity_poly.pdbx_seq_one_letter_code
_entity_poly.pdbx_strand_id
1 'polypeptide(L)'
;MCYNLKTPNGGTEAVIDDNCGVSKFYAIAQTLANDLQVRFLNQVDETESLNWDFKYKDELLTLHFSMFNGVSIIPSGYNTHNVMEVANFLQKRVY
;
A
#
# COMPACT_ATOMS: atom_id res chain seq x y z
N MET A 1 2.01 -9.35 10.86
CA MET A 1 0.83 -10.05 10.30
C MET A 1 0.10 -9.05 9.40
N CYS A 2 -0.29 -9.44 8.19
CA CYS A 2 -1.06 -8.56 7.30
C CYS A 2 -2.56 -8.78 7.54
N TYR A 3 -3.31 -7.69 7.75
CA TYR A 3 -4.74 -7.76 8.02
C TYR A 3 -5.53 -7.15 6.87
N ASN A 4 -6.62 -7.79 6.49
CA ASN A 4 -7.50 -7.29 5.44
C ASN A 4 -8.64 -6.49 6.10
N LEU A 5 -8.76 -5.22 5.74
CA LEU A 5 -9.88 -4.37 6.14
C LEU A 5 -10.76 -4.12 4.92
N LYS A 6 -12.07 -4.28 5.06
CA LYS A 6 -13.01 -3.80 4.03
C LYS A 6 -13.20 -2.31 4.24
N THR A 7 -12.84 -1.51 3.26
CA THR A 7 -13.09 -0.07 3.29
C THR A 7 -14.60 0.20 3.27
N PRO A 8 -15.06 1.33 3.82
CA PRO A 8 -16.48 1.72 3.77
C PRO A 8 -17.05 1.77 2.35
N ASN A 9 -16.19 1.93 1.35
CA ASN A 9 -16.53 2.00 -0.06
C ASN A 9 -16.61 0.61 -0.74
N GLY A 10 -16.44 -0.48 0.01
CA GLY A 10 -16.48 -1.86 -0.50
C GLY A 10 -15.16 -2.36 -1.09
N GLY A 11 -14.08 -1.56 -1.03
CA GLY A 11 -12.73 -1.98 -1.41
C GLY A 11 -12.08 -2.85 -0.33
N THR A 12 -11.16 -3.72 -0.71
CA THR A 12 -10.33 -4.50 0.21
C THR A 12 -9.04 -3.72 0.38
N GLU A 13 -8.76 -3.25 1.59
CA GLU A 13 -7.49 -2.70 2.03
C GLU A 13 -6.65 -3.78 2.70
N ALA A 14 -5.35 -3.76 2.48
CA ALA A 14 -4.40 -4.61 3.20
C ALA A 14 -3.50 -3.75 4.08
N VAL A 15 -3.61 -3.93 5.39
CA VAL A 15 -2.70 -3.36 6.39
C VAL A 15 -1.45 -4.23 6.42
N ILE A 16 -0.30 -3.61 6.17
CA ILE A 16 0.98 -4.32 6.09
C ILE A 16 1.63 -4.39 7.47
N ASP A 17 1.60 -3.29 8.22
CA ASP A 17 2.19 -3.19 9.56
C ASP A 17 1.56 -2.04 10.35
N ASP A 18 1.08 -2.35 11.56
CA ASP A 18 0.24 -1.49 12.42
C ASP A 18 1.08 -0.63 13.40
N ASN A 19 2.41 -0.63 13.31
CA ASN A 19 3.24 0.14 14.25
C ASN A 19 4.59 0.59 13.64
N CYS A 20 4.49 1.17 12.46
CA CYS A 20 5.58 1.21 11.50
C CYS A 20 5.87 2.65 11.07
N GLY A 21 7.04 3.19 11.41
CA GLY A 21 7.42 4.56 11.04
C GLY A 21 7.64 4.78 9.53
N VAL A 22 7.77 6.05 9.15
CA VAL A 22 7.92 6.50 7.74
C VAL A 22 9.07 5.80 6.99
N SER A 23 10.11 5.37 7.70
CA SER A 23 11.25 4.67 7.10
C SER A 23 10.85 3.34 6.44
N LYS A 24 9.96 2.57 7.07
CA LYS A 24 9.47 1.31 6.50
C LYS A 24 8.47 1.56 5.36
N PHE A 25 7.70 2.65 5.39
CA PHE A 25 6.89 3.07 4.24
C PHE A 25 7.76 3.22 2.99
N TYR A 26 8.88 3.96 3.10
CA TYR A 26 9.80 4.12 1.97
C TYR A 26 10.47 2.81 1.55
N ALA A 27 10.80 1.93 2.51
CA ALA A 27 11.33 0.60 2.20
C ALA A 27 10.32 -0.26 1.41
N ILE A 28 9.03 -0.19 1.77
CA ILE A 28 7.95 -0.86 1.04
C ILE A 28 7.79 -0.24 -0.36
N ALA A 29 7.74 1.08 -0.47
CA ALA A 29 7.65 1.77 -1.77
C ALA A 29 8.82 1.40 -2.69
N GLN A 30 10.04 1.34 -2.15
CA GLN A 30 11.23 0.91 -2.87
C GLN A 30 11.15 -0.56 -3.31
N THR A 31 10.64 -1.45 -2.46
CA THR A 31 10.40 -2.86 -2.79
C THR A 31 9.37 -3.00 -3.92
N LEU A 32 8.28 -2.23 -3.87
CA LEU A 32 7.27 -2.20 -4.93
C LEU A 32 7.84 -1.69 -6.25
N ALA A 33 8.63 -0.61 -6.21
CA ALA A 33 9.23 -0.02 -7.40
C ALA A 33 10.29 -0.94 -8.03
N ASN A 34 11.17 -1.54 -7.24
CA ASN A 34 12.29 -2.32 -7.75
C ASN A 34 11.91 -3.76 -8.10
N ASP A 35 11.11 -4.40 -7.26
CA ASP A 35 10.89 -5.84 -7.34
C ASP A 35 9.56 -6.18 -8.02
N LEU A 36 8.50 -5.46 -7.67
CA LEU A 36 7.20 -5.61 -8.32
C LEU A 36 7.08 -4.76 -9.60
N GLN A 37 8.08 -3.90 -9.85
CA GLN A 37 8.18 -3.02 -11.02
C GLN A 37 6.91 -2.19 -11.24
N VAL A 38 6.30 -1.72 -10.16
CA VAL A 38 5.12 -0.86 -10.25
C VAL A 38 5.50 0.49 -10.87
N ARG A 39 4.55 1.11 -11.56
CA ARG A 39 4.76 2.43 -12.14
C ARG A 39 4.33 3.49 -11.14
N PHE A 40 5.28 4.24 -10.58
CA PHE A 40 4.99 5.43 -9.79
C PHE A 40 4.16 6.45 -10.59
N LEU A 41 3.19 7.06 -9.93
CA LEU A 41 2.33 8.09 -10.51
C LEU A 41 2.42 9.42 -9.77
N ASN A 42 2.24 9.37 -8.45
CA ASN A 42 2.12 10.58 -7.64
C ASN A 42 2.48 10.29 -6.17
N GLN A 43 2.93 11.32 -5.45
CA GLN A 43 3.15 11.26 -4.01
C GLN A 43 2.59 12.52 -3.37
N VAL A 44 1.78 12.35 -2.33
CA VAL A 44 1.27 13.44 -1.49
C VAL A 44 1.80 13.23 -0.09
N ASP A 45 2.58 14.20 0.38
CA ASP A 45 3.17 14.21 1.71
C ASP A 45 2.44 15.27 2.56
N GLU A 46 1.74 14.80 3.59
CA GLU A 46 1.02 15.61 4.56
C GLU A 46 1.63 15.44 5.95
N THR A 47 1.35 16.38 6.85
CA THR A 47 1.96 16.42 8.18
C THR A 47 1.87 15.11 8.97
N GLU A 48 0.79 14.34 8.77
CA GLU A 48 0.49 13.11 9.51
C GLU A 48 0.23 11.90 8.60
N SER A 49 0.31 12.08 7.28
CA SER A 49 -0.04 11.05 6.29
C SER A 49 0.82 11.15 5.03
N LEU A 50 1.06 10.00 4.38
CA LEU A 50 1.78 9.92 3.12
C LEU A 50 1.02 9.01 2.17
N ASN A 51 0.68 9.53 0.99
CA ASN A 51 0.05 8.76 -0.08
C ASN A 51 1.06 8.61 -1.21
N TRP A 52 1.28 7.38 -1.65
CA TRP A 52 2.12 7.07 -2.80
C TRP A 52 1.32 6.27 -3.79
N ASP A 53 0.91 6.94 -4.87
CA ASP A 53 0.07 6.40 -5.92
C ASP A 53 0.93 5.70 -6.97
N PHE A 54 0.54 4.49 -7.33
CA PHE A 54 1.22 3.67 -8.31
C PHE A 54 0.23 2.87 -9.15
N LYS A 55 0.68 2.48 -10.34
CA LYS A 55 -0.05 1.59 -11.25
C LYS A 55 0.60 0.21 -11.24
N TYR A 56 -0.21 -0.82 -11.02
CA TYR A 56 0.20 -2.22 -11.11
C TYR A 56 -0.83 -3.01 -11.93
N LYS A 57 -0.37 -3.67 -13.01
CA LYS A 57 -1.21 -4.46 -13.94
C LYS A 57 -2.53 -3.78 -14.32
N ASP A 58 -2.43 -2.52 -14.74
CA ASP A 58 -3.57 -1.67 -15.12
C ASP A 58 -4.50 -1.17 -14.01
N GLU A 59 -4.26 -1.54 -12.76
CA GLU A 59 -4.97 -0.99 -11.60
C GLU A 59 -4.19 0.13 -10.92
N LEU A 60 -4.92 1.14 -10.46
CA LEU A 60 -4.41 2.24 -9.66
C LEU A 60 -4.54 1.88 -8.18
N LEU A 61 -3.41 1.88 -7.49
CA LEU A 61 -3.29 1.55 -6.08
C LEU A 61 -2.54 2.68 -5.37
N THR A 62 -2.87 2.88 -4.11
CA THR A 62 -2.22 3.86 -3.24
C THR A 62 -1.61 3.13 -2.06
N LEU A 63 -0.30 3.29 -1.87
CA LEU A 63 0.35 2.96 -0.61
C LEU A 63 0.11 4.14 0.33
N HIS A 64 -0.70 3.92 1.34
CA HIS A 64 -1.07 4.91 2.34
C HIS A 64 -0.28 4.67 3.61
N PHE A 65 0.31 5.72 4.15
CA PHE A 65 0.85 5.75 5.49
C PHE A 65 0.10 6.76 6.33
N SER A 66 -0.21 6.38 7.57
CA SER A 66 -0.72 7.26 8.61
C SER A 66 0.08 7.05 9.88
N MET A 67 0.42 8.15 10.56
CA MET A 67 1.09 8.07 11.87
C MET A 67 0.25 7.32 12.93
N PHE A 68 -1.07 7.20 12.73
CA PHE A 68 -1.98 6.52 13.65
C PHE A 68 -2.23 5.06 13.29
N ASN A 69 -2.26 4.73 12.00
CA ASN A 69 -2.72 3.42 11.49
C ASN A 69 -1.61 2.62 10.77
N GLY A 70 -0.39 3.15 10.71
CA GLY A 70 0.73 2.49 10.04
C GLY A 70 0.63 2.55 8.52
N VAL A 71 0.95 1.45 7.84
CA VAL A 71 1.02 1.39 6.36
C VAL A 71 -0.05 0.44 5.81
N SER A 72 -0.84 0.93 4.87
CA SER A 72 -1.88 0.17 4.15
C SER A 72 -1.79 0.34 2.63
N ILE A 73 -2.38 -0.59 1.89
CA ILE A 73 -2.58 -0.48 0.44
C ILE A 73 -4.07 -0.36 0.15
N ILE A 74 -4.42 0.71 -0.55
CA ILE A 74 -5.79 1.10 -0.88
C ILE A 74 -5.98 1.01 -2.40
N PRO A 75 -7.05 0.37 -2.91
CA PRO A 75 -7.40 0.49 -4.31
C PRO A 75 -8.04 1.84 -4.59
N SER A 76 -7.65 2.52 -5.67
CA SER A 76 -8.30 3.78 -6.09
C SER A 76 -9.70 3.56 -6.71
N GLY A 77 -10.20 2.33 -6.75
CA GLY A 77 -11.51 1.96 -7.29
C GLY A 77 -12.08 0.69 -6.66
N TYR A 78 -13.14 0.14 -7.27
CA TYR A 78 -13.83 -1.05 -6.76
C TYR A 78 -13.09 -2.37 -7.01
N ASN A 79 -12.07 -2.36 -7.88
CA ASN A 79 -11.34 -3.57 -8.20
C ASN A 79 -10.25 -3.81 -7.14
N THR A 80 -10.33 -4.96 -6.49
CA THR A 80 -9.49 -5.31 -5.35
C THR A 80 -8.57 -6.49 -5.66
N HIS A 81 -8.60 -6.98 -6.91
CA HIS A 81 -7.87 -8.15 -7.35
C HIS A 81 -6.36 -8.00 -7.10
N ASN A 82 -5.79 -6.87 -7.50
CA ASN A 82 -4.35 -6.70 -7.37
C ASN A 82 -3.92 -6.28 -5.96
N VAL A 83 -4.81 -5.74 -5.12
CA VAL A 83 -4.48 -5.39 -3.72
C VAL A 83 -4.00 -6.62 -2.96
N MET A 84 -4.70 -7.75 -3.10
CA MET A 84 -4.34 -8.99 -2.43
C MET A 84 -3.03 -9.58 -2.96
N GLU A 85 -2.76 -9.42 -4.25
CA GLU A 85 -1.49 -9.87 -4.85
C GLU A 85 -0.32 -9.06 -4.28
N VAL A 86 -0.45 -7.73 -4.24
CA VAL A 86 0.59 -6.85 -3.69
C VAL A 86 0.78 -7.11 -2.19
N ALA A 87 -0.30 -7.28 -1.44
CA ALA A 87 -0.25 -7.61 -0.01
C ALA A 87 0.48 -8.94 0.25
N ASN A 88 0.15 -9.99 -0.50
CA ASN A 88 0.82 -11.29 -0.39
C ASN A 88 2.30 -11.23 -0.79
N PHE A 89 2.62 -10.43 -1.81
CA PHE A 89 4.00 -10.22 -2.22
C PHE A 89 4.83 -9.56 -1.11
N LEU A 90 4.28 -8.51 -0.50
CA LEU A 90 4.95 -7.80 0.59
C LEU A 90 5.06 -8.67 1.86
N GLN A 91 4.03 -9.45 2.18
CA GLN A 91 4.08 -10.40 3.30
C GLN A 91 5.24 -11.39 3.18
N LYS A 92 5.53 -11.89 1.97
CA LYS A 92 6.62 -12.84 1.70
C LYS A 92 8.03 -12.22 1.73
N ARG A 93 8.13 -10.89 1.70
CA ARG A 93 9.42 -10.16 1.68
C ARG A 93 9.72 -9.43 2.98
N VAL A 94 8.69 -9.01 3.70
CA VAL A 94 8.81 -8.32 4.98
C VAL A 94 8.99 -9.32 6.14
N TYR A 95 8.75 -10.63 5.90
CA TYR A 95 9.00 -11.73 6.82
C TYR A 95 9.80 -12.87 6.17
#